data_AF-A0A1E3VL23-F1
#
_entry.id   AF-A0A1E3VL23-F1
#
_cell.length_a   1.000
_cell.length_b   1.000
_cell.length_c   1.000
_cell.angle_alpha   90.00
_cell.angle_beta   90.00
_cell.angle_gamma   90.00
#
_symmetry.space_group_name_H-M   'P 1'
#
loop_
_entity.id
_entity.type
_entity.pdbx_description
1 polymer ?
#
loop_
_entity_poly.entity_id
_entity_poly.type
_entity_poly.pdbx_seq_one_letter_code
_entity_poly.pdbx_strand_id
1 'polypeptide(L)'
;MRSQSLRIGLVALGGMMALAFAAEPAAARVQCKGNFQVSKYGLIATPYCEEEQIARVARSYGWKVTGAQIRNNPQKKVYTCQVLGHDIRMKGSCAGYGPDAYGAGP
;
A
#
# COMPACT_ATOMS: atom_id res chain seq x y z
N MET A 1 -11.72 36.62 64.23
CA MET A 1 -11.26 37.02 62.88
C MET A 1 -9.73 37.02 62.88
N ARG A 2 -9.09 36.10 62.15
CA ARG A 2 -7.63 36.05 61.91
C ARG A 2 -7.45 35.69 60.44
N SER A 3 -7.17 36.68 59.60
CA SER A 3 -6.80 36.44 58.20
C SER A 3 -5.29 36.24 58.15
N GLN A 4 -4.87 35.03 57.81
CA GLN A 4 -3.47 34.62 57.73
C GLN A 4 -2.84 35.10 56.42
N SER A 5 -1.71 35.74 56.64
CA SER A 5 -0.67 36.14 55.72
C SER A 5 -0.38 35.14 54.59
N LEU A 6 -0.30 35.69 53.38
CA LEU A 6 0.85 35.61 52.48
C LEU A 6 1.58 34.26 52.39
N ARG A 7 1.46 33.58 51.24
CA ARG A 7 2.57 33.02 50.42
C ARG A 7 2.02 32.12 49.31
N ILE A 8 2.92 31.79 48.40
CA ILE A 8 2.81 30.86 47.25
C ILE A 8 2.27 31.59 46.02
N GLY A 9 3.01 31.74 44.94
CA GLY A 9 4.29 31.14 44.60
C GLY A 9 4.49 31.27 43.09
N LEU A 10 5.70 31.69 42.75
CA LEU A 10 6.33 31.72 41.43
C LEU A 10 5.97 30.49 40.55
N VAL A 11 5.05 30.62 39.58
CA VAL A 11 4.93 29.67 38.45
C VAL A 11 4.47 30.43 37.21
N ALA A 12 5.40 31.10 36.52
CA ALA A 12 5.12 31.73 35.23
C ALA A 12 6.28 31.45 34.26
N LEU A 13 6.60 30.18 34.03
CA LEU A 13 7.51 29.70 32.98
C LEU A 13 7.18 28.22 32.71
N GLY A 14 6.17 27.95 31.88
CA GLY A 14 5.78 26.57 31.59
C GLY A 14 4.63 26.41 30.61
N GLY A 15 4.44 27.36 29.68
CA GLY A 15 3.24 27.41 28.83
C GLY A 15 3.53 27.60 27.35
N MET A 16 4.54 26.93 26.78
CA MET A 16 4.78 26.93 25.33
C MET A 16 5.41 25.60 24.90
N MET A 17 4.75 24.49 25.22
CA MET A 17 5.17 23.15 24.79
C MET A 17 3.96 22.35 24.34
N ALA A 18 3.17 22.88 23.42
CA ALA A 18 2.15 22.10 22.73
C ALA A 18 1.87 22.76 21.39
N LEU A 19 2.03 22.01 20.31
CA LEU A 19 1.46 22.15 18.96
C LEU A 19 2.39 21.58 17.85
N ALA A 20 3.21 20.56 18.13
CA ALA A 20 3.72 19.69 17.07
C ALA A 20 2.66 18.60 16.77
N PHE A 21 1.44 19.01 16.41
CA PHE A 21 0.42 18.06 15.99
C PHE A 21 0.80 17.53 14.60
N ALA A 22 1.22 16.26 14.59
CA ALA A 22 1.02 15.27 13.54
C ALA A 22 0.66 15.85 12.16
N ALA A 23 1.65 16.32 11.41
CA ALA A 23 1.52 16.28 9.97
C ALA A 23 1.53 14.80 9.57
N GLU A 24 0.35 14.19 9.38
CA GLU A 24 0.29 12.90 8.73
C GLU A 24 0.93 13.06 7.34
N PRO A 25 1.96 12.26 7.01
CA PRO A 25 2.57 12.35 5.70
C PRO A 25 1.46 12.13 4.68
N ALA A 26 1.23 13.13 3.81
CA ALA A 26 0.26 13.01 2.74
C ALA A 26 0.61 11.74 1.97
N ALA A 27 -0.23 10.71 2.10
CA ALA A 27 -0.02 9.44 1.45
C ALA A 27 -0.07 9.69 -0.05
N ALA A 28 1.12 9.84 -0.67
CA ALA A 28 1.24 10.00 -2.10
C ALA A 28 0.59 8.77 -2.74
N ARG A 29 -0.57 8.98 -3.37
CA ARG A 29 -1.32 7.90 -4.03
C ARG A 29 -0.47 7.43 -5.20
N VAL A 30 0.04 6.19 -5.12
CA VAL A 30 0.72 5.54 -6.25
C VAL A 30 -0.31 5.37 -7.37
N GLN A 31 -0.05 5.99 -8.52
CA GLN A 31 -0.89 5.81 -9.70
C GLN A 31 -0.33 4.67 -10.56
N CYS A 32 -1.14 3.64 -10.79
CA CYS A 32 -0.78 2.51 -11.64
C CYS A 32 -1.45 2.59 -13.01
N LYS A 33 -0.68 2.35 -14.08
CA LYS A 33 -1.15 2.10 -15.44
C LYS A 33 -0.63 0.74 -15.88
N GLY A 34 -1.51 -0.26 -15.93
CA GLY A 34 -1.02 -1.63 -16.09
C GLY A 34 -0.10 -1.99 -14.92
N ASN A 35 1.00 -2.69 -15.24
CA ASN A 35 2.04 -3.12 -14.31
C ASN A 35 2.99 -1.98 -13.87
N PHE A 36 2.75 -0.76 -14.35
CA PHE A 36 3.68 0.34 -14.19
C PHE A 36 3.14 1.40 -13.24
N GLN A 37 4.00 1.85 -12.34
CA GLN A 37 3.81 3.09 -11.61
C GLN A 37 4.07 4.27 -12.55
N VAL A 38 3.15 5.24 -12.55
CA VAL A 38 3.32 6.52 -13.25
C VAL A 38 4.18 7.45 -12.40
N SER A 39 5.23 8.00 -12.99
CA SER A 39 6.11 8.99 -12.36
C SER A 39 6.37 10.17 -13.30
N LYS A 40 6.96 11.25 -12.78
CA LYS A 40 7.41 12.38 -13.61
C LYS A 40 8.45 12.02 -14.66
N TYR A 41 9.14 10.89 -14.50
CA TYR A 41 10.19 10.42 -15.42
C TYR A 41 9.69 9.31 -16.36
N GLY A 42 8.38 9.03 -16.35
CA GLY A 42 7.77 7.97 -17.14
C GLY A 42 7.29 6.79 -16.31
N LEU A 43 7.15 5.64 -16.98
CA LEU A 43 6.60 4.41 -16.42
C LEU A 43 7.68 3.56 -15.77
N ILE A 44 7.47 3.20 -14.50
CA ILE A 44 8.37 2.35 -13.72
C ILE A 44 7.67 1.01 -13.46
N ALA A 45 8.26 -0.10 -13.88
CA ALA A 45 7.75 -1.42 -13.53
C ALA A 45 7.92 -1.64 -12.02
N THR A 46 6.83 -1.98 -11.32
CA THR A 46 6.89 -2.19 -9.87
C THR A 46 6.03 -3.39 -9.48
N PRO A 47 6.46 -4.22 -8.53
CA PRO A 47 5.63 -5.29 -7.99
C PRO A 47 4.27 -4.76 -7.54
N TYR A 48 4.26 -3.62 -6.83
CA TYR A 48 3.04 -2.98 -6.35
C TYR A 48 1.97 -2.84 -7.45
N CYS A 49 2.32 -2.27 -8.61
CA CYS A 49 1.35 -2.09 -9.69
C CYS A 49 1.04 -3.39 -10.46
N GLU A 50 1.96 -4.36 -10.50
CA GLU A 50 1.67 -5.71 -11.00
C GLU A 50 0.58 -6.38 -10.15
N GLU A 51 0.68 -6.33 -8.83
CA GLU A 51 -0.33 -6.92 -7.95
C GLU A 51 -1.67 -6.17 -7.98
N GLU A 52 -1.65 -4.85 -8.16
CA GLU A 52 -2.87 -4.10 -8.39
C GLU A 52 -3.53 -4.46 -9.74
N GLN A 53 -2.76 -4.83 -10.78
CA GLN A 53 -3.31 -5.39 -12.01
C GLN A 53 -3.91 -6.76 -11.82
N ILE A 54 -3.19 -7.67 -11.15
CA ILE A 54 -3.72 -9.00 -10.84
C ILE A 54 -5.07 -8.86 -10.14
N ALA A 55 -5.14 -8.01 -9.13
CA ALA A 55 -6.37 -7.78 -8.39
C ALA A 55 -7.45 -7.10 -9.25
N ARG A 56 -7.09 -6.14 -10.11
CA ARG A 56 -8.05 -5.49 -11.05
C ARG A 56 -8.66 -6.52 -12.00
N VAL A 57 -7.83 -7.36 -12.63
CA VAL A 57 -8.30 -8.38 -13.57
C VAL A 57 -9.14 -9.41 -12.83
N ALA A 58 -8.67 -9.93 -11.69
CA ALA A 58 -9.44 -10.88 -10.87
C ALA A 58 -10.81 -10.33 -10.45
N ARG A 59 -10.90 -9.04 -10.07
CA ARG A 59 -12.18 -8.38 -9.79
C ARG A 59 -13.11 -8.32 -11.00
N SER A 60 -12.58 -8.22 -12.22
CA SER A 60 -13.40 -8.29 -13.44
C SER A 60 -14.03 -9.68 -13.67
N TYR A 61 -13.49 -10.72 -13.05
CA TYR A 61 -14.07 -12.07 -12.97
C TYR A 61 -14.93 -12.28 -11.71
N GLY A 62 -15.24 -11.23 -10.95
CA GLY A 62 -16.08 -11.30 -9.75
C GLY A 62 -15.35 -11.66 -8.45
N TRP A 63 -14.03 -11.83 -8.47
CA TRP A 63 -13.27 -12.17 -7.27
C TRP A 63 -13.15 -10.96 -6.33
N LYS A 64 -13.43 -11.16 -5.04
CA LYS A 64 -13.26 -10.11 -4.01
C LYS A 64 -11.83 -10.10 -3.49
N VAL A 65 -10.92 -9.50 -4.26
CA VAL A 65 -9.49 -9.43 -3.91
C VAL A 65 -8.89 -8.03 -4.13
N THR A 66 -7.95 -7.63 -3.27
CA THR A 66 -7.18 -6.38 -3.37
C THR A 66 -5.73 -6.66 -3.75
N GLY A 67 -5.02 -5.68 -4.33
CA GLY A 67 -3.59 -5.86 -4.64
C GLY A 67 -2.76 -6.10 -3.37
N ALA A 68 -3.15 -5.51 -2.23
CA ALA A 68 -2.54 -5.82 -0.94
C ALA A 68 -2.69 -7.30 -0.54
N GLN A 69 -3.85 -7.91 -0.79
CA GLN A 69 -4.05 -9.34 -0.52
C GLN A 69 -3.22 -10.22 -1.46
N ILE A 70 -3.03 -9.82 -2.73
CA ILE A 70 -2.14 -10.54 -3.66
C ILE A 70 -0.67 -10.40 -3.22
N ARG A 71 -0.23 -9.19 -2.89
CA ARG A 71 1.15 -8.88 -2.51
C ARG A 71 1.57 -9.52 -1.21
N ASN A 72 0.70 -9.50 -0.20
CA ASN A 72 1.03 -9.98 1.15
C ASN A 72 0.75 -11.49 1.33
N ASN A 73 0.22 -12.17 0.31
CA ASN A 73 -0.03 -13.61 0.36
C ASN A 73 0.48 -14.28 -0.93
N PRO A 74 1.71 -14.85 -0.90
CA PRO A 74 2.31 -15.49 -2.06
C PRO A 74 1.44 -16.61 -2.65
N GLN A 75 0.80 -17.43 -1.81
CA GLN A 75 -0.09 -18.49 -2.28
C GLN A 75 -1.30 -17.93 -3.02
N LYS A 76 -1.85 -16.79 -2.58
CA LYS A 76 -2.94 -16.12 -3.29
C LYS A 76 -2.48 -15.59 -4.64
N LYS A 77 -1.27 -15.03 -4.74
CA LYS A 77 -0.67 -14.61 -6.02
C LYS A 77 -0.53 -15.81 -6.97
N VAL A 78 0.09 -16.90 -6.51
CA VAL A 78 0.26 -18.14 -7.28
C VAL A 78 -1.08 -18.65 -7.79
N TYR A 79 -2.05 -18.87 -6.90
CA TYR A 79 -3.36 -19.39 -7.27
C TYR A 79 -4.07 -18.49 -8.28
N THR A 80 -4.09 -17.18 -8.05
CA THR A 80 -4.74 -16.23 -8.97
C THR A 80 -4.08 -16.26 -10.35
N CYS A 81 -2.75 -16.33 -10.39
CA CYS A 81 -1.98 -16.36 -11.63
C CYS A 81 -2.08 -17.69 -12.37
N GLN A 82 -2.20 -18.82 -11.69
CA GLN A 82 -2.46 -20.11 -12.34
C GLN A 82 -3.85 -20.17 -12.97
N VAL A 83 -4.87 -19.62 -12.29
CA VAL A 83 -6.25 -19.69 -12.75
C VAL A 83 -6.54 -18.68 -13.86
N LEU A 84 -6.02 -17.45 -13.75
CA LEU A 84 -6.36 -16.34 -14.65
C LEU A 84 -5.19 -15.89 -15.54
N GLY A 85 -4.01 -16.52 -15.45
CA GLY A 85 -2.78 -16.04 -16.09
C GLY A 85 -2.78 -16.07 -17.62
N HIS A 86 -3.70 -16.80 -18.26
CA HIS A 86 -3.89 -16.76 -19.71
C HIS A 86 -4.63 -15.50 -20.20
N ASP A 87 -5.23 -14.70 -19.30
CA ASP A 87 -5.80 -13.41 -19.68
C ASP A 87 -4.69 -12.47 -20.16
N ILE A 88 -4.82 -11.93 -21.36
CA ILE A 88 -3.81 -11.04 -21.96
C ILE A 88 -3.47 -9.81 -21.10
N ARG A 89 -4.41 -9.38 -20.24
CA ARG A 89 -4.23 -8.27 -19.29
C ARG A 89 -3.30 -8.64 -18.12
N MET A 90 -3.09 -9.93 -17.85
CA MET A 90 -2.16 -10.44 -16.83
C MET A 90 -0.71 -10.54 -17.33
N LYS A 91 -0.47 -10.29 -18.63
CA LYS A 91 0.86 -10.42 -19.23
C LYS A 91 1.87 -9.53 -18.48
N GLY A 92 2.91 -10.16 -17.94
CA GLY A 92 3.94 -9.51 -17.16
C GLY A 92 3.61 -9.29 -15.68
N SER A 93 2.34 -9.37 -15.25
CA SER A 93 1.98 -9.22 -13.83
C SER A 93 2.26 -10.49 -13.03
N CYS A 94 2.05 -11.64 -13.68
CA CYS A 94 2.17 -12.95 -13.02
C CYS A 94 3.59 -13.49 -12.90
N ALA A 95 4.59 -12.81 -13.47
CA ALA A 95 5.98 -13.27 -13.49
C ALA A 95 6.08 -14.77 -13.85
N GLY A 96 6.86 -15.55 -13.10
CA GLY A 96 6.97 -17.01 -13.26
C GLY A 96 5.80 -17.82 -12.68
N TYR A 97 4.73 -17.19 -12.19
CA TYR A 97 3.55 -17.85 -11.64
C TYR A 97 2.43 -18.04 -12.66
N GLY A 98 2.63 -17.59 -13.90
CA GLY A 98 1.69 -17.85 -15.00
C GLY A 98 1.63 -19.34 -15.35
N PRO A 99 0.53 -19.79 -15.97
CA PRO A 99 0.30 -21.21 -16.29
C PRO A 99 1.38 -21.80 -17.20
N ASP A 100 1.98 -20.99 -18.07
CA ASP A 100 3.04 -21.44 -18.99
C ASP A 100 4.45 -21.48 -18.34
N ALA A 101 4.60 -20.92 -17.14
CA ALA A 101 5.88 -20.78 -16.45
C ALA A 101 5.94 -21.53 -15.10
N TYR A 102 4.80 -21.73 -14.45
CA TYR A 102 4.76 -22.35 -13.13
C TYR A 102 4.80 -23.88 -13.23
N GLY A 103 5.88 -24.49 -12.70
CA GLY A 103 6.09 -25.94 -12.77
C GLY A 103 6.83 -26.39 -14.03
N ALA A 104 7.05 -25.49 -14.99
CA ALA A 104 8.14 -25.59 -15.95
C ALA A 104 9.44 -25.26 -15.21
N GLY A 105 9.92 -26.20 -14.39
CA GLY A 105 11.34 -26.22 -14.03
C GLY A 105 12.19 -26.26 -15.31
N PRO A 106 13.49 -25.96 -15.22
CA PRO A 106 14.40 -26.31 -16.31
C PRO A 106 14.25 -27.79 -16.70
#